data_AF-A0A524NZP6-F1
#
_entry.id   AF-A0A524NZP6-F1
#
_cell.length_a   1.000
_cell.length_b   1.000
_cell.length_c   1.000
_cell.angle_alpha   90.00
_cell.angle_beta   90.00
_cell.angle_gamma   90.00
#
_symmetry.space_group_name_H-M   'P 1'
#
loop_
_entity.id
_entity.type
_entity.pdbx_description
1 polymer ?
#
loop_
_entity_poly.entity_id
_entity_poly.type
_entity_poly.pdbx_seq_one_letter_code
_entity_poly.pdbx_strand_id
1 'polypeptide(L)'
;MANRRVDDGSRFGSDGRSGGLCRTSAWPGCVGRTRSDRVLRRQVLSLDHVIFGGEDLRQGLIRCDAMAERTEEGTVKVRRRTGAKRCFGLAVAAVLGLVLASSAKSEAFSLDDVAKKAETLAKKDFEDRSRSIPKWLLDMNYDQWRDIRFKTEQSLWRSKGLPFELQFFHLGLYYDRAIKLNEIVGSKVDPVGFSPNQFDYGKNDFGSRIPQDLGYAGFRVHYPINKPQYKDEVIVFVGASYFRAVAKDTVYGQSARGLAVDTALPTGEEFPYFREFWLVRPTKESKSLVIYALLDSQRVTGAYKYTVTPGTSTKV
;
A
#
# COMPACT_ATOMS: atom_id res chain seq x y z
N MET A 1 -44.49 45.37 6.45
CA MET A 1 -44.63 46.55 7.35
C MET A 1 -43.47 46.51 8.34
N ALA A 2 -42.39 47.22 8.01
CA ALA A 2 -41.79 48.33 8.80
C ALA A 2 -40.55 47.81 9.55
N ASN A 3 -39.33 47.83 8.99
CA ASN A 3 -38.43 48.96 8.68
C ASN A 3 -38.10 49.85 9.89
N ARG A 4 -36.84 49.78 10.36
CA ARG A 4 -36.06 50.93 10.85
C ARG A 4 -34.56 50.59 10.88
N ARG A 5 -33.83 51.22 9.95
CA ARG A 5 -32.40 51.55 10.05
C ARG A 5 -32.22 52.67 11.08
N VAL A 6 -31.06 52.67 11.73
CA VAL A 6 -30.41 53.89 12.22
C VAL A 6 -28.96 53.80 11.77
N ASP A 7 -28.58 54.69 10.88
CA ASP A 7 -27.21 55.11 10.59
C ASP A 7 -26.77 56.10 11.68
N ASP A 8 -25.51 56.04 12.10
CA ASP A 8 -24.71 57.27 12.23
C ASP A 8 -23.21 56.94 12.12
N GLY A 9 -22.48 57.79 11.41
CA GLY A 9 -21.06 57.67 11.18
C GLY A 9 -20.27 58.74 11.92
N SER A 10 -18.96 58.58 11.98
CA SER A 10 -18.03 59.71 11.90
C SER A 10 -16.61 59.23 11.61
N ARG A 11 -16.05 59.85 10.55
CA ARG A 11 -14.65 59.85 10.13
C ARG A 11 -13.84 60.82 11.00
N PHE A 12 -12.52 60.67 10.97
CA PHE A 12 -11.41 61.65 11.00
C PHE A 12 -10.22 60.93 11.65
N GLY A 13 -8.96 60.98 11.22
CA GLY A 13 -8.24 61.79 10.24
C GLY A 13 -6.74 61.53 10.49
N SER A 14 -5.96 61.65 9.43
CA SER A 14 -4.53 61.37 9.26
C SER A 14 -3.55 62.30 9.99
N ASP A 15 -2.35 61.79 10.30
CA ASP A 15 -1.00 62.40 10.14
C ASP A 15 0.04 61.42 10.74
N GLY A 16 1.24 61.13 10.23
CA GLY A 16 2.07 61.70 9.16
C GLY A 16 3.41 62.18 9.71
N ARG A 17 4.51 61.38 9.60
CA ARG A 17 5.97 61.73 9.44
C ARG A 17 6.91 60.62 9.93
N SER A 18 7.67 59.95 9.05
CA SER A 18 9.08 60.21 8.62
C SER A 18 10.14 59.73 9.64
N GLY A 19 11.22 59.02 9.33
CA GLY A 19 11.82 58.58 8.06
C GLY A 19 13.06 57.71 8.33
N GLY A 20 13.73 57.24 7.28
CA GLY A 20 15.02 56.52 7.40
C GLY A 20 15.33 55.64 6.19
N LEU A 21 15.85 56.26 5.13
CA LEU A 21 16.43 55.59 3.96
C LEU A 21 17.76 54.91 4.31
N CYS A 22 18.00 53.74 3.73
CA CYS A 22 19.32 53.39 3.19
C CYS A 22 19.13 52.59 1.88
N ARG A 23 19.43 53.23 0.75
CA ARG A 23 19.65 52.62 -0.56
C ARG A 23 21.14 52.70 -0.87
N THR A 24 21.73 51.60 -1.33
CA THR A 24 22.86 51.53 -2.28
C THR A 24 22.83 50.13 -2.90
N SER A 25 22.29 49.99 -4.11
CA SER A 25 22.98 50.04 -5.42
C SER A 25 23.30 48.63 -5.95
N ALA A 26 22.59 48.23 -7.00
CA ALA A 26 22.83 47.05 -7.83
C ALA A 26 23.87 47.37 -8.93
N TRP A 27 24.66 46.39 -9.39
CA TRP A 27 25.20 46.16 -10.76
C TRP A 27 25.83 44.72 -10.80
N PRO A 28 26.08 44.08 -11.96
CA PRO A 28 25.36 42.87 -12.37
C PRO A 28 26.26 41.64 -12.64
N GLY A 29 25.61 40.48 -12.86
CA GLY A 29 26.15 39.44 -13.73
C GLY A 29 26.76 38.24 -13.02
N CYS A 30 25.93 37.25 -12.71
CA CYS A 30 26.29 35.83 -12.80
C CYS A 30 25.00 35.04 -12.98
N VAL A 31 24.70 34.68 -14.23
CA VAL A 31 23.73 33.63 -14.55
C VAL A 31 24.34 32.32 -14.09
N GLY A 32 24.19 32.03 -12.81
CA GLY A 32 24.49 30.74 -12.21
C GLY A 32 23.33 29.81 -12.54
N ARG A 33 23.52 29.00 -13.58
CA ARG A 33 22.64 27.91 -13.99
C ARG A 33 22.35 27.02 -12.77
N THR A 34 21.20 27.18 -12.11
CA THR A 34 20.76 26.32 -11.01
C THR A 34 20.38 24.96 -11.58
N ARG A 35 21.38 24.11 -11.82
CA ARG A 35 21.16 22.70 -12.07
C ARG A 35 21.06 22.00 -10.71
N SER A 36 19.91 22.10 -10.08
CA SER A 36 19.54 21.27 -8.93
C SER A 36 18.21 20.57 -9.15
N ASP A 37 18.04 19.96 -10.32
CA ASP A 37 17.20 18.77 -10.43
C ASP A 37 18.00 17.58 -9.91
N ARG A 38 18.24 17.57 -8.59
CA ARG A 38 18.59 16.33 -7.91
C ARG A 38 17.29 15.55 -7.85
N VAL A 39 17.02 14.75 -8.89
CA VAL A 39 15.94 13.75 -8.89
C VAL A 39 16.06 13.00 -7.57
N LEU A 40 15.15 13.27 -6.64
CA LEU A 40 15.10 12.58 -5.37
C LEU A 40 14.79 11.13 -5.71
N ARG A 41 15.82 10.29 -5.72
CA ARG A 41 15.64 8.85 -5.92
C ARG A 41 14.75 8.36 -4.80
N ARG A 42 13.62 7.77 -5.18
CA ARG A 42 12.66 7.26 -4.20
C ARG A 42 13.30 6.09 -3.46
N GLN A 43 13.01 5.99 -2.17
CA GLN A 43 13.55 4.94 -1.30
C GLN A 43 12.63 3.71 -1.32
N VAL A 44 13.20 2.52 -1.09
CA VAL A 44 12.47 1.25 -0.99
C VAL A 44 12.53 0.78 0.45
N LEU A 45 11.37 0.46 1.05
CA LEU A 45 11.28 -0.17 2.36
C LEU A 45 10.69 -1.58 2.22
N SER A 46 11.39 -2.57 2.77
CA SER A 46 10.84 -3.91 3.00
C SER A 46 10.73 -4.11 4.50
N LEU A 47 9.51 -4.38 4.99
CA LEU A 47 9.24 -4.59 6.41
C LEU A 47 8.75 -6.02 6.63
N ASP A 48 9.58 -6.81 7.28
CA ASP A 48 9.22 -8.12 7.83
C ASP A 48 8.93 -7.96 9.32
N HIS A 49 7.67 -8.22 9.71
CA HIS A 49 7.10 -8.13 11.07
C HIS A 49 6.95 -6.73 11.70
N VAL A 50 5.70 -6.34 11.92
CA VAL A 50 5.32 -5.35 12.95
C VAL A 50 4.49 -6.07 14.00
N ILE A 51 5.09 -6.41 15.14
CA ILE A 51 4.33 -6.96 16.26
C ILE A 51 3.68 -5.78 16.99
N PHE A 52 2.37 -5.60 16.83
CA PHE A 52 1.60 -4.80 17.78
C PHE A 52 1.31 -5.66 19.02
N GLY A 53 2.25 -5.62 19.96
CA GLY A 53 2.11 -6.10 21.32
C GLY A 53 2.74 -5.06 22.22
N GLY A 54 1.92 -4.38 23.02
CA GLY A 54 2.43 -3.42 24.00
C GLY A 54 3.22 -4.16 25.07
N GLU A 55 4.54 -4.16 24.95
CA GLU A 55 5.49 -4.16 26.06
C GLU A 55 6.92 -3.94 25.55
N ASP A 56 7.59 -2.99 26.21
CA ASP A 56 9.02 -2.71 26.26
C ASP A 56 9.71 -1.93 25.11
N LEU A 57 9.95 -0.65 25.40
CA LEU A 57 10.80 0.28 24.66
C LEU A 57 12.28 -0.01 24.98
N ARG A 58 13.00 -0.67 24.07
CA ARG A 58 14.46 -0.51 23.98
C ARG A 58 14.91 -0.23 22.56
N GLN A 59 15.64 0.88 22.46
CA GLN A 59 16.25 1.46 21.28
C GLN A 59 17.14 0.45 20.54
N GLY A 60 16.86 0.21 19.26
CA GLY A 60 17.74 -0.49 18.34
C GLY A 60 18.29 0.48 17.29
N LEU A 61 19.41 1.13 17.61
CA LEU A 61 20.20 1.94 16.68
C LEU A 61 20.91 0.97 15.71
N ILE A 62 20.52 0.92 14.43
CA ILE A 62 21.19 0.08 13.44
C ILE A 62 22.43 0.83 12.91
N ARG A 63 23.62 0.30 13.21
CA ARG A 63 24.89 0.67 12.56
C ARG A 63 24.98 -0.05 11.21
N CYS A 64 25.24 0.71 10.15
CA CYS A 64 25.74 0.20 8.88
C CYS A 64 27.24 -0.07 9.00
N ASP A 65 27.65 -1.33 9.01
CA ASP A 65 29.04 -1.69 8.71
C ASP A 65 29.11 -2.37 7.34
N ALA A 66 29.89 -1.74 6.47
CA ALA A 66 30.22 -2.20 5.13
C ALA A 66 31.19 -3.39 5.20
N MET A 67 30.82 -4.51 4.59
CA MET A 67 31.71 -5.67 4.43
C MET A 67 32.55 -5.50 3.16
N ALA A 68 33.85 -5.30 3.36
CA ALA A 68 34.86 -5.32 2.31
C ALA A 68 35.26 -6.76 1.97
N GLU A 69 35.29 -7.08 0.68
CA GLU A 69 35.75 -8.34 0.12
C GLU A 69 37.22 -8.61 0.43
N ARG A 70 37.56 -9.89 0.62
CA ARG A 70 38.94 -10.39 0.53
C ARG A 70 38.91 -11.72 -0.22
N THR A 71 39.48 -11.72 -1.42
CA THR A 71 39.72 -12.90 -2.25
C THR A 71 40.97 -13.63 -1.77
N GLU A 72 40.89 -14.94 -1.56
CA GLU A 72 42.06 -15.82 -1.46
C GLU A 72 41.99 -16.89 -2.56
N GLU A 73 43.00 -16.88 -3.43
CA GLU A 73 43.25 -17.87 -4.45
C GLU A 73 43.94 -19.09 -3.83
N GLY A 74 43.27 -20.24 -3.84
CA GLY A 74 43.85 -21.53 -3.50
C GLY A 74 44.07 -22.38 -4.76
N THR A 75 45.33 -22.53 -5.18
CA THR A 75 45.73 -23.40 -6.29
C THR A 75 45.91 -24.85 -5.80
N VAL A 76 45.14 -25.80 -6.34
CA VAL A 76 45.32 -27.25 -6.10
C VAL A 76 45.90 -27.93 -7.34
N LYS A 77 47.07 -28.53 -7.16
CA LYS A 77 47.90 -29.20 -8.18
C LYS A 77 47.47 -30.67 -8.30
N VAL A 78 46.75 -31.03 -9.37
CA VAL A 78 46.35 -32.43 -9.62
C VAL A 78 47.41 -33.16 -10.46
N ARG A 79 47.98 -34.19 -9.87
CA ARG A 79 49.01 -35.08 -10.43
C ARG A 79 48.39 -36.04 -11.45
N ARG A 80 48.79 -35.94 -12.73
CA ARG A 80 48.43 -36.90 -13.78
C ARG A 80 49.11 -38.25 -13.54
N ARG A 81 48.34 -39.33 -13.55
CA ARG A 81 48.82 -40.69 -13.84
C ARG A 81 48.06 -41.20 -15.06
N THR A 82 48.84 -41.46 -16.11
CA THR A 82 48.46 -42.10 -17.36
C THR A 82 48.24 -43.60 -17.15
N GLY A 83 47.14 -44.13 -17.68
CA GLY A 83 46.86 -45.56 -17.77
C GLY A 83 45.67 -45.78 -18.69
N ALA A 84 45.94 -46.26 -19.90
CA ALA A 84 44.98 -46.45 -20.97
C ALA A 84 44.11 -47.70 -20.80
N LYS A 85 43.06 -47.74 -21.64
CA LYS A 85 42.19 -48.87 -22.04
C LYS A 85 40.90 -49.05 -21.23
N ARG A 86 39.79 -48.62 -21.81
CA ARG A 86 38.87 -49.51 -22.57
C ARG A 86 37.68 -48.71 -23.12
N CYS A 87 37.51 -48.78 -24.44
CA CYS A 87 36.31 -48.38 -25.15
C CYS A 87 35.15 -49.27 -24.74
N PHE A 88 34.15 -48.73 -24.04
CA PHE A 88 32.73 -49.09 -24.14
C PHE A 88 31.96 -48.18 -23.19
N GLY A 89 30.97 -47.43 -23.67
CA GLY A 89 30.07 -46.65 -22.80
C GLY A 89 30.00 -45.15 -23.06
N LEU A 90 30.02 -44.71 -24.32
CA LEU A 90 29.78 -43.30 -24.68
C LEU A 90 28.32 -43.00 -25.06
N ALA A 91 27.39 -43.93 -24.86
CA ALA A 91 25.98 -43.76 -25.22
C ALA A 91 24.99 -43.64 -24.05
N VAL A 92 25.45 -43.79 -22.79
CA VAL A 92 24.54 -43.70 -21.60
C VAL A 92 24.76 -42.41 -20.79
N ALA A 93 25.92 -41.77 -20.89
CA ALA A 93 26.20 -40.53 -20.16
C ALA A 93 25.54 -39.27 -20.74
N ALA A 94 25.11 -39.30 -22.01
CA ALA A 94 24.43 -38.16 -22.66
C ALA A 94 22.92 -38.11 -22.40
N VAL A 95 22.31 -39.21 -21.95
CA VAL A 95 20.86 -39.26 -21.65
C VAL A 95 20.56 -38.95 -20.18
N LEU A 96 21.53 -39.11 -19.28
CA LEU A 96 21.35 -38.79 -17.85
C LEU A 96 21.67 -37.32 -17.51
N GLY A 97 22.41 -36.60 -18.35
CA GLY A 97 22.74 -35.18 -18.15
C GLY A 97 21.66 -34.19 -18.58
N LEU A 98 20.63 -34.65 -19.30
CA LEU A 98 19.59 -33.79 -19.88
C LEU A 98 18.25 -33.80 -19.11
N VAL A 99 18.17 -34.45 -17.95
CA VAL A 99 16.94 -34.51 -17.12
C VAL A 99 17.03 -33.61 -15.88
N LEU A 100 18.16 -32.95 -15.63
CA LEU A 100 18.30 -31.94 -14.56
C LEU A 100 18.02 -30.51 -15.03
N ALA A 101 17.63 -30.33 -16.29
CA ALA A 101 17.25 -29.03 -16.82
C ALA A 101 15.81 -28.68 -16.40
N SER A 102 15.72 -27.80 -15.40
CA SER A 102 14.57 -26.92 -15.17
C SER A 102 13.27 -27.60 -14.70
N SER A 103 13.29 -28.15 -13.48
CA SER A 103 12.18 -27.83 -12.58
C SER A 103 12.31 -26.34 -12.23
N ALA A 104 11.78 -25.47 -13.10
CA ALA A 104 11.33 -24.18 -12.66
C ALA A 104 10.25 -24.47 -11.63
N LYS A 105 10.63 -24.58 -10.35
CA LYS A 105 9.67 -24.46 -9.26
C LYS A 105 8.99 -23.13 -9.53
N SER A 106 7.72 -23.20 -9.94
CA SER A 106 6.82 -22.07 -9.90
C SER A 106 6.82 -21.63 -8.43
N GLU A 107 7.72 -20.72 -8.06
CA GLU A 107 7.83 -20.23 -6.69
C GLU A 107 6.48 -19.60 -6.33
N ALA A 108 5.98 -19.93 -5.14
CA ALA A 108 4.74 -19.37 -4.64
C ALA A 108 4.91 -17.87 -4.44
N PHE A 109 3.87 -17.09 -4.74
CA PHE A 109 3.89 -15.63 -4.57
C PHE A 109 4.32 -15.26 -3.15
N SER A 110 5.26 -14.31 -3.06
CA SER A 110 5.98 -13.99 -1.83
C SER A 110 6.11 -12.48 -1.62
N LEU A 111 6.70 -12.08 -0.47
CA LEU A 111 7.01 -10.68 -0.21
C LEU A 111 8.03 -10.14 -1.23
N ASP A 112 8.97 -10.97 -1.70
CA ASP A 112 10.00 -10.58 -2.66
C ASP A 112 9.39 -10.13 -3.99
N ASP A 113 8.27 -10.72 -4.40
CA ASP A 113 7.55 -10.29 -5.62
C ASP A 113 7.00 -8.86 -5.48
N VAL A 114 6.57 -8.49 -4.27
CA VAL A 114 6.10 -7.14 -3.96
C VAL A 114 7.29 -6.20 -3.80
N ALA A 115 8.38 -6.63 -3.17
CA ALA A 115 9.62 -5.85 -3.05
C ALA A 115 10.18 -5.48 -4.44
N LYS A 116 10.25 -6.44 -5.36
CA LYS A 116 10.66 -6.19 -6.76
C LYS A 116 9.77 -5.15 -7.46
N LYS A 117 8.46 -5.17 -7.21
CA LYS A 117 7.53 -4.15 -7.71
C LYS A 117 7.80 -2.78 -7.07
N ALA A 118 8.01 -2.73 -5.77
CA ALA A 118 8.35 -1.50 -5.04
C ALA A 118 9.67 -0.89 -5.54
N GLU A 119 10.70 -1.70 -5.76
CA GLU A 119 11.98 -1.28 -6.34
C GLU A 119 11.83 -0.72 -7.75
N THR A 120 11.00 -1.37 -8.57
CA THR A 120 10.73 -0.91 -9.94
C THR A 120 10.04 0.45 -9.93
N LEU A 121 9.10 0.67 -9.01
CA LEU A 121 8.42 1.95 -8.84
C LEU A 121 9.34 3.03 -8.28
N ALA A 122 10.25 2.68 -7.38
CA ALA A 122 11.18 3.64 -6.80
C ALA A 122 12.15 4.25 -7.83
N LYS A 123 12.38 3.55 -8.94
CA LYS A 123 13.21 4.01 -10.07
C LYS A 123 12.47 4.95 -11.03
N LYS A 124 11.18 5.22 -10.81
CA LYS A 124 10.34 6.07 -11.66
C LYS A 124 9.75 7.22 -10.87
N ASP A 125 9.39 8.29 -11.56
CA ASP A 125 8.65 9.39 -10.97
C ASP A 125 7.31 8.91 -10.40
N PHE A 126 6.86 9.57 -9.33
CA PHE A 126 5.59 9.25 -8.70
C PHE A 126 4.43 9.68 -9.60
N GLU A 127 3.57 8.72 -9.94
CA GLU A 127 2.34 8.96 -10.69
C GLU A 127 1.15 9.08 -9.75
N ASP A 128 0.62 10.30 -9.59
CA ASP A 128 -0.56 10.51 -8.78
C ASP A 128 -1.84 9.99 -9.47
N ARG A 129 -2.40 8.89 -8.93
CA ARG A 129 -3.62 8.25 -9.42
C ARG A 129 -4.92 8.83 -8.87
N SER A 130 -4.89 9.81 -7.98
CA SER A 130 -6.10 10.49 -7.50
C SER A 130 -6.94 11.10 -8.63
N ARG A 131 -6.28 11.47 -9.74
CA ARG A 131 -6.88 12.19 -10.86
C ARG A 131 -7.62 11.27 -11.86
N SER A 132 -7.61 9.96 -11.66
CA SER A 132 -8.18 9.02 -12.63
C SER A 132 -9.67 8.76 -12.44
N ILE A 133 -10.31 9.34 -11.41
CA ILE A 133 -11.74 9.11 -11.15
C ILE A 133 -12.62 10.30 -11.58
N PRO A 134 -13.88 10.05 -12.01
CA PRO A 134 -14.78 11.13 -12.38
C PRO A 134 -15.00 12.15 -11.26
N LYS A 135 -14.81 13.44 -11.58
CA LYS A 135 -14.94 14.55 -10.61
C LYS A 135 -16.26 14.55 -9.84
N TRP A 136 -17.36 14.19 -10.50
CA TRP A 136 -18.67 14.16 -9.86
C TRP A 136 -18.80 13.15 -8.71
N LEU A 137 -17.95 12.11 -8.66
CA LEU A 137 -17.87 11.20 -7.50
C LEU A 137 -17.20 11.87 -6.29
N LEU A 138 -16.33 12.85 -6.52
CA LEU A 138 -15.67 13.63 -5.47
C LEU A 138 -16.54 14.78 -4.97
N ASP A 139 -17.44 15.28 -5.82
CA ASP A 139 -18.37 16.37 -5.49
C ASP A 139 -19.62 15.88 -4.71
N MET A 140 -19.77 14.56 -4.48
CA MET A 140 -20.88 14.01 -3.69
C MET A 140 -20.84 14.53 -2.25
N ASN A 141 -22.01 14.69 -1.63
CA ASN A 141 -22.07 14.98 -0.20
C ASN A 141 -21.96 13.71 0.67
N TYR A 142 -21.81 13.91 1.99
CA TYR A 142 -21.64 12.81 2.94
C TYR A 142 -22.82 11.82 2.95
N ASP A 143 -24.05 12.32 2.88
CA ASP A 143 -25.24 11.46 2.91
C ASP A 143 -25.35 10.59 1.66
N GLN A 144 -25.05 11.16 0.49
CA GLN A 144 -25.00 10.41 -0.77
C GLN A 144 -23.96 9.29 -0.71
N TRP A 145 -22.74 9.60 -0.23
CA TRP A 145 -21.67 8.61 -0.13
C TRP A 145 -22.00 7.52 0.89
N ARG A 146 -22.53 7.89 2.06
CA ARG A 146 -22.93 6.94 3.12
C ARG A 146 -24.07 6.01 2.70
N ASP A 147 -24.93 6.44 1.78
CA ASP A 147 -26.03 5.61 1.29
C ASP A 147 -25.57 4.51 0.33
N ILE A 148 -24.34 4.58 -0.18
CA ILE A 148 -23.72 3.52 -0.97
C ILE A 148 -23.31 2.36 -0.05
N ARG A 149 -23.91 1.19 -0.23
CA ARG A 149 -23.73 0.03 0.64
C ARG A 149 -23.26 -1.17 -0.15
N PHE A 150 -22.24 -1.86 0.36
CA PHE A 150 -21.82 -3.13 -0.22
C PHE A 150 -22.87 -4.22 0.06
N LYS A 151 -23.21 -4.98 -0.98
CA LYS A 151 -24.10 -6.14 -0.93
C LYS A 151 -23.39 -7.32 -0.28
N THR A 152 -23.76 -7.64 0.96
CA THR A 152 -23.06 -8.65 1.77
C THR A 152 -23.02 -10.03 1.11
N GLU A 153 -24.04 -10.39 0.34
CA GLU A 153 -24.12 -11.62 -0.44
C GLU A 153 -23.06 -11.73 -1.55
N GLN A 154 -22.51 -10.59 -2.00
CA GLN A 154 -21.44 -10.50 -2.99
C GLN A 154 -20.03 -10.50 -2.37
N SER A 155 -19.92 -10.74 -1.06
CA SER A 155 -18.62 -10.76 -0.37
C SER A 155 -17.68 -11.79 -1.00
N LEU A 156 -16.42 -11.42 -1.19
CA LEU A 156 -15.41 -12.33 -1.68
C LEU A 156 -15.31 -13.54 -0.73
N TRP A 157 -15.24 -14.73 -1.32
CA TRP A 157 -15.18 -16.04 -0.64
C TRP A 157 -16.44 -16.52 0.08
N ARG A 158 -17.50 -15.71 0.16
CA ARG A 158 -18.75 -16.11 0.80
C ARG A 158 -19.37 -17.36 0.16
N SER A 159 -19.49 -17.37 -1.16
CA SER A 159 -20.03 -18.52 -1.92
C SER A 159 -19.17 -19.79 -1.80
N LYS A 160 -17.91 -19.66 -1.35
CA LYS A 160 -16.99 -20.78 -1.12
C LYS A 160 -17.06 -21.31 0.33
N GLY A 161 -17.80 -20.66 1.22
CA GLY A 161 -17.93 -21.04 2.62
C GLY A 161 -16.61 -20.96 3.39
N LEU A 162 -15.70 -20.05 3.03
CA LEU A 162 -14.42 -19.87 3.71
C LEU A 162 -14.61 -19.09 5.02
N PRO A 163 -13.71 -19.23 6.02
CA PRO A 163 -13.85 -18.56 7.32
C PRO A 163 -13.74 -17.04 7.20
N PHE A 164 -12.87 -16.54 6.33
CA PHE A 164 -12.75 -15.12 6.03
C PHE A 164 -13.62 -14.74 4.83
N GLU A 165 -14.22 -13.56 4.90
CA GLU A 165 -14.93 -12.90 3.79
C GLU A 165 -14.42 -11.47 3.63
N LEU A 166 -14.46 -10.93 2.41
CA LEU A 166 -14.12 -9.52 2.19
C LEU A 166 -15.28 -8.76 1.57
N GLN A 167 -15.43 -7.53 2.05
CA GLN A 167 -16.31 -6.53 1.47
C GLN A 167 -15.48 -5.32 1.05
N PHE A 168 -15.93 -4.63 0.02
CA PHE A 168 -15.15 -3.57 -0.61
C PHE A 168 -15.78 -2.19 -0.36
N PHE A 169 -14.94 -1.16 -0.30
CA PHE A 169 -15.39 0.23 -0.20
C PHE A 169 -15.49 0.85 -1.59
N HIS A 170 -16.54 1.65 -1.78
CA HIS A 170 -16.76 2.41 -3.00
C HIS A 170 -15.93 3.71 -2.99
N LEU A 171 -15.42 4.10 -4.15
CA LEU A 171 -14.73 5.38 -4.35
C LEU A 171 -15.70 6.57 -4.27
N GLY A 172 -15.15 7.76 -4.02
CA GLY A 172 -15.90 9.01 -3.94
C GLY A 172 -15.76 9.73 -2.61
N LEU A 173 -16.24 10.97 -2.58
CA LEU A 173 -16.07 11.92 -1.49
C LEU A 173 -14.58 12.07 -1.12
N TYR A 174 -14.12 11.42 -0.05
CA TYR A 174 -12.74 11.48 0.43
C TYR A 174 -11.81 10.44 -0.22
N TYR A 175 -12.38 9.42 -0.87
CA TYR A 175 -11.63 8.31 -1.43
C TYR A 175 -11.44 8.50 -2.93
N ASP A 176 -10.33 9.12 -3.29
CA ASP A 176 -9.96 9.52 -4.65
C ASP A 176 -9.03 8.53 -5.36
N ARG A 177 -8.49 7.54 -4.63
CA ARG A 177 -7.49 6.60 -5.14
C ARG A 177 -8.03 5.18 -5.19
N ALA A 178 -8.14 4.65 -6.40
CA ALA A 178 -8.43 3.24 -6.62
C ALA A 178 -7.25 2.35 -6.17
N ILE A 179 -7.56 1.29 -5.44
CA ILE A 179 -6.63 0.20 -5.14
C ILE A 179 -6.81 -0.93 -6.15
N LYS A 180 -5.70 -1.58 -6.52
CA LYS A 180 -5.73 -2.86 -7.22
C LYS A 180 -5.86 -4.00 -6.21
N LEU A 181 -6.75 -4.94 -6.48
CA LEU A 181 -6.94 -6.12 -5.64
C LEU A 181 -6.70 -7.37 -6.47
N ASN A 182 -5.97 -8.31 -5.88
CA ASN A 182 -5.67 -9.60 -6.47
C ASN A 182 -5.92 -10.69 -5.43
N GLU A 183 -6.38 -11.85 -5.90
CA GLU A 183 -6.48 -13.08 -5.14
C GLU A 183 -5.34 -14.02 -5.54
N ILE A 184 -4.69 -14.63 -4.55
CA ILE A 184 -3.68 -15.67 -4.78
C ILE A 184 -4.32 -17.04 -4.50
N VAL A 185 -4.26 -17.92 -5.49
CA VAL A 185 -4.75 -19.30 -5.41
C VAL A 185 -3.62 -20.25 -5.79
N GLY A 186 -3.00 -20.88 -4.81
CA GLY A 186 -1.75 -21.61 -5.03
C GLY A 186 -0.66 -20.66 -5.52
N SER A 187 -0.14 -20.89 -6.73
CA SER A 187 0.84 -20.00 -7.39
C SER A 187 0.21 -19.01 -8.37
N LYS A 188 -1.11 -19.02 -8.56
CA LYS A 188 -1.80 -18.15 -9.52
C LYS A 188 -2.26 -16.87 -8.85
N VAL A 189 -2.08 -15.75 -9.54
CA VAL A 189 -2.60 -14.44 -9.14
C VAL A 189 -3.75 -14.06 -10.07
N ASP A 190 -4.95 -13.95 -9.52
CA ASP A 190 -6.17 -13.59 -10.26
C ASP A 190 -6.67 -12.20 -9.82
N PRO A 191 -6.93 -11.27 -10.74
CA PRO A 191 -7.42 -9.94 -10.39
C PRO A 191 -8.84 -10.01 -9.81
N VAL A 192 -9.08 -9.26 -8.74
CA VAL A 192 -10.43 -9.05 -8.19
C VAL A 192 -10.97 -7.77 -8.80
N GLY A 193 -11.76 -7.92 -9.87
CA GLY A 193 -12.35 -6.81 -10.60
C GLY A 193 -13.40 -6.04 -9.80
N PHE A 194 -13.51 -4.75 -10.08
CA PHE A 194 -14.62 -3.93 -9.60
C PHE A 194 -15.92 -4.28 -10.33
N SER A 195 -17.04 -4.27 -9.61
CA SER A 195 -18.36 -4.31 -10.24
C SER A 195 -19.32 -3.35 -9.53
N PRO A 196 -19.94 -2.41 -10.26
CA PRO A 196 -20.99 -1.55 -9.71
C PRO A 196 -22.14 -2.34 -9.08
N ASN A 197 -22.41 -3.55 -9.57
CA ASN A 197 -23.52 -4.39 -9.12
C ASN A 197 -23.33 -4.96 -7.72
N GLN A 198 -22.11 -4.92 -7.18
CA GLN A 198 -21.82 -5.30 -5.79
C GLN A 198 -22.26 -4.24 -4.78
N PHE A 199 -22.73 -3.09 -5.24
CA PHE A 199 -23.19 -2.00 -4.40
C PHE A 199 -24.69 -1.77 -4.61
N ASP A 200 -25.35 -1.43 -3.52
CA ASP A 200 -26.63 -0.76 -3.49
C ASP A 200 -26.35 0.73 -3.36
N TYR A 201 -26.89 1.54 -4.28
CA TYR A 201 -26.68 2.99 -4.30
C TYR A 201 -27.78 3.75 -3.53
N GLY A 202 -28.75 3.04 -2.94
CA GLY A 202 -29.80 3.62 -2.13
C GLY A 202 -30.64 4.64 -2.93
N LYS A 203 -30.73 5.87 -2.41
CA LYS A 203 -31.51 6.96 -3.02
C LYS A 203 -30.75 7.71 -4.12
N ASN A 204 -29.51 7.34 -4.40
CA ASN A 204 -28.71 8.01 -5.42
C ASN A 204 -29.18 7.63 -6.83
N ASP A 205 -29.32 8.63 -7.71
CA ASP A 205 -29.77 8.47 -9.10
C ASP A 205 -28.61 8.17 -10.07
N PHE A 206 -27.37 8.23 -9.61
CA PHE A 206 -26.18 8.08 -10.44
C PHE A 206 -25.64 6.64 -10.54
N GLY A 207 -26.25 5.67 -9.86
CA GLY A 207 -25.75 4.28 -9.83
C GLY A 207 -25.58 3.65 -11.22
N SER A 208 -26.45 4.00 -12.17
CA SER A 208 -26.39 3.53 -13.57
C SER A 208 -25.22 4.11 -14.37
N ARG A 209 -24.61 5.21 -13.90
CA ARG A 209 -23.52 5.93 -14.58
C ARG A 209 -22.14 5.58 -14.03
N ILE A 210 -22.06 4.63 -13.08
CA ILE A 210 -20.80 4.25 -12.46
C ILE A 210 -19.92 3.52 -13.49
N PRO A 211 -18.66 3.96 -13.71
CA PRO A 211 -17.76 3.27 -14.63
C PRO A 211 -17.47 1.84 -14.19
N GLN A 212 -17.43 0.90 -15.14
CA GLN A 212 -17.17 -0.52 -14.84
C GLN A 212 -15.72 -0.78 -14.38
N ASP A 213 -14.81 0.14 -14.69
CA ASP A 213 -13.38 0.08 -14.36
C ASP A 213 -12.98 1.04 -13.23
N LEU A 214 -13.95 1.58 -12.48
CA LEU A 214 -13.72 2.58 -11.42
C LEU A 214 -12.71 2.11 -10.36
N GLY A 215 -12.77 0.84 -9.97
CA GLY A 215 -11.92 0.27 -8.92
C GLY A 215 -12.54 0.43 -7.52
N TYR A 216 -11.81 -0.05 -6.51
CA TYR A 216 -12.25 0.01 -5.11
C TYR A 216 -11.44 1.04 -4.33
N ALA A 217 -12.03 1.63 -3.29
CA ALA A 217 -11.34 2.54 -2.37
C ALA A 217 -10.52 1.81 -1.30
N GLY A 218 -10.87 0.57 -1.02
CA GLY A 218 -10.37 -0.20 0.10
C GLY A 218 -11.17 -1.47 0.29
N PHE A 219 -10.87 -2.21 1.36
CA PHE A 219 -11.62 -3.39 1.74
C PHE A 219 -11.63 -3.58 3.26
N ARG A 220 -12.61 -4.36 3.72
CA ARG A 220 -12.70 -4.85 5.09
C ARG A 220 -12.83 -6.36 5.09
N VAL A 221 -12.25 -6.98 6.11
CA VAL A 221 -12.21 -8.42 6.30
C VAL A 221 -13.18 -8.77 7.41
N HIS A 222 -13.97 -9.82 7.17
CA HIS A 222 -14.92 -10.38 8.11
C HIS A 222 -14.49 -11.78 8.55
N TYR A 223 -14.65 -12.08 9.84
CA TYR A 223 -14.34 -13.39 10.44
C TYR A 223 -15.28 -13.65 11.63
N PRO A 224 -15.67 -14.90 11.93
CA PRO A 224 -16.54 -15.21 13.06
C PRO A 224 -15.79 -15.15 14.40
N ILE A 225 -15.45 -13.93 14.83
CA ILE A 225 -14.65 -13.68 16.04
C ILE A 225 -15.50 -13.73 17.32
N ASN A 226 -16.74 -13.23 17.28
CA ASN A 226 -17.62 -13.18 18.45
C ASN A 226 -18.58 -14.38 18.50
N LYS A 227 -19.20 -14.73 17.36
CA LYS A 227 -20.21 -15.80 17.26
C LYS A 227 -19.95 -16.68 16.03
N PRO A 228 -20.14 -18.01 16.11
CA PRO A 228 -19.92 -18.90 14.96
C PRO A 228 -20.80 -18.63 13.75
N GLN A 229 -22.02 -18.10 13.95
CA GLN A 229 -23.03 -17.90 12.90
C GLN A 229 -22.94 -16.54 12.20
N TYR A 230 -22.09 -15.63 12.70
CA TYR A 230 -21.97 -14.27 12.18
C TYR A 230 -20.50 -13.89 12.01
N LYS A 231 -20.17 -13.20 10.93
CA LYS A 231 -18.79 -12.75 10.66
C LYS A 231 -18.71 -11.25 10.88
N ASP A 232 -18.15 -10.88 12.03
CA ASP A 232 -17.87 -9.49 12.38
C ASP A 232 -16.73 -8.95 11.52
N GLU A 233 -16.69 -7.63 11.33
CA GLU A 233 -15.54 -6.94 10.76
C GLU A 233 -14.35 -7.07 11.72
N VAL A 234 -13.18 -7.51 11.24
CA VAL A 234 -11.99 -7.74 12.09
C VAL A 234 -10.81 -6.84 11.73
N ILE A 235 -10.68 -6.45 10.47
CA ILE A 235 -9.69 -5.48 10.02
C ILE A 235 -10.17 -4.76 8.77
N VAL A 236 -9.84 -3.47 8.64
CA VAL A 236 -10.17 -2.62 7.50
C VAL A 236 -8.94 -1.90 6.99
N PHE A 237 -8.78 -1.88 5.66
CA PHE A 237 -7.78 -1.12 4.92
C PHE A 237 -8.49 -0.12 4.02
N VAL A 238 -8.44 1.16 4.36
CA VAL A 238 -9.06 2.23 3.57
C VAL A 238 -8.44 3.58 3.91
N GLY A 239 -8.15 4.38 2.88
CA GLY A 239 -7.54 5.71 3.02
C GLY A 239 -6.04 5.69 3.28
N ALA A 240 -5.27 6.33 2.40
CA ALA A 240 -3.80 6.35 2.43
C ALA A 240 -3.22 4.94 2.74
N SER A 241 -2.34 4.83 3.74
CA SER A 241 -1.77 3.57 4.22
C SER A 241 -2.34 3.15 5.59
N TYR A 242 -3.54 3.65 5.94
CA TYR A 242 -4.18 3.35 7.22
C TYR A 242 -4.87 2.00 7.23
N PHE A 243 -4.88 1.38 8.41
CA PHE A 243 -5.74 0.25 8.72
C PHE A 243 -6.18 0.28 10.18
N ARG A 244 -7.31 -0.37 10.46
CA ARG A 244 -7.85 -0.54 11.81
C ARG A 244 -8.23 -1.98 12.02
N ALA A 245 -7.91 -2.54 13.17
CA ALA A 245 -8.32 -3.88 13.57
C ALA A 245 -9.14 -3.82 14.86
N VAL A 246 -10.00 -4.82 15.06
CA VAL A 246 -10.72 -5.03 16.33
C VAL A 246 -10.40 -6.41 16.87
N ALA A 247 -10.37 -6.51 18.19
CA ALA A 247 -10.33 -7.77 18.91
C ALA A 247 -11.76 -8.24 19.26
N LYS A 248 -11.86 -9.46 19.77
CA LYS A 248 -13.13 -10.02 20.23
C LYS A 248 -13.80 -9.09 21.25
N ASP A 249 -15.10 -8.88 21.09
CA ASP A 249 -15.93 -8.04 21.96
C ASP A 249 -15.46 -6.56 22.08
N THR A 250 -14.75 -6.06 21.06
CA THR A 250 -14.31 -4.65 20.98
C THR A 250 -14.88 -3.92 19.77
N VAL A 251 -14.81 -2.59 19.78
CA VAL A 251 -15.20 -1.71 18.67
C VAL A 251 -13.99 -0.95 18.14
N TYR A 252 -14.11 -0.35 16.95
CA TYR A 252 -13.03 0.45 16.38
C TYR A 252 -12.61 1.60 17.29
N GLY A 253 -11.30 1.69 17.54
CA GLY A 253 -10.66 2.80 18.21
C GLY A 253 -9.53 3.37 17.35
N GLN A 254 -8.30 3.11 17.76
CA GLN A 254 -7.10 3.64 17.11
C GLN A 254 -6.87 3.05 15.71
N SER A 255 -6.16 3.82 14.88
CA SER A 255 -5.66 3.40 13.57
C SER A 255 -4.16 3.16 13.63
N ALA A 256 -3.71 2.18 12.87
CA ALA A 256 -2.31 2.03 12.48
C ALA A 256 -2.13 2.53 11.04
N ARG A 257 -0.89 2.77 10.65
CA ARG A 257 -0.51 3.13 9.28
C ARG A 257 0.76 2.41 8.88
N GLY A 258 0.87 2.08 7.59
CA GLY A 258 2.05 1.38 7.05
C GLY A 258 3.31 2.23 7.18
N LEU A 259 3.23 3.52 6.86
CA LEU A 259 4.35 4.45 6.96
C LEU A 259 3.87 5.87 7.25
N ALA A 260 4.70 6.61 7.97
CA ALA A 260 4.55 8.04 8.22
C ALA A 260 5.80 8.76 7.72
N VAL A 261 5.63 9.87 7.00
CA VAL A 261 6.76 10.62 6.43
C VAL A 261 6.59 12.10 6.76
N ASP A 262 7.59 12.68 7.41
CA ASP A 262 7.63 14.10 7.80
C ASP A 262 6.42 14.57 8.65
N THR A 263 5.82 13.66 9.45
CA THR A 263 4.75 14.00 10.38
C THR A 263 5.19 15.13 11.32
N ALA A 264 4.34 16.15 11.46
CA ALA A 264 4.55 17.32 12.30
C ALA A 264 5.76 18.21 11.93
N LEU A 265 6.35 18.05 10.74
CA LEU A 265 7.39 18.95 10.24
C LEU A 265 6.78 20.15 9.47
N PRO A 266 7.41 21.35 9.50
CA PRO A 266 6.93 22.53 8.78
C PRO A 266 6.86 22.36 7.26
N THR A 267 7.59 21.40 6.70
CA THR A 267 7.59 21.07 5.26
C THR A 267 6.29 20.43 4.79
N GLY A 268 5.43 20.00 5.72
CA GLY A 268 4.20 19.27 5.44
C GLY A 268 4.41 17.76 5.51
N GLU A 269 3.38 17.06 6.01
CA GLU A 269 3.35 15.60 6.08
C GLU A 269 3.06 15.01 4.70
N GLU A 270 3.82 13.99 4.33
CA GLU A 270 3.54 13.15 3.17
C GLU A 270 2.76 11.92 3.63
N PHE A 271 1.68 11.59 2.91
CA PHE A 271 0.81 10.46 3.21
C PHE A 271 0.97 9.36 2.15
N PRO A 272 1.86 8.38 2.38
CA PRO A 272 1.94 7.20 1.53
C PRO A 272 0.63 6.42 1.51
N TYR A 273 0.32 5.78 0.38
CA TYR A 273 -0.89 4.98 0.24
C TYR A 273 -0.63 3.57 -0.28
N PHE A 274 -1.49 2.63 0.11
CA PHE A 274 -1.49 1.30 -0.48
C PHE A 274 -2.17 1.34 -1.84
N ARG A 275 -1.43 1.01 -2.90
CA ARG A 275 -1.93 1.06 -4.28
C ARG A 275 -2.37 -0.29 -4.82
N GLU A 276 -1.86 -1.37 -4.25
CA GLU A 276 -2.14 -2.73 -4.71
C GLU A 276 -2.02 -3.73 -3.57
N PHE A 277 -2.93 -4.70 -3.54
CA PHE A 277 -2.99 -5.76 -2.56
C PHE A 277 -3.07 -7.13 -3.23
N TRP A 278 -2.51 -8.14 -2.55
CA TRP A 278 -2.67 -9.54 -2.90
C TRP A 278 -3.15 -10.33 -1.69
N LEU A 279 -4.30 -10.98 -1.85
CA LEU A 279 -5.03 -11.68 -0.81
C LEU A 279 -4.80 -13.18 -0.98
N VAL A 280 -4.12 -13.82 -0.04
CA VAL A 280 -3.94 -15.27 -0.10
C VAL A 280 -5.26 -15.93 0.26
N ARG A 281 -5.84 -16.71 -0.67
CA ARG A 281 -7.09 -17.44 -0.42
C ARG A 281 -6.90 -18.38 0.78
N PRO A 282 -7.67 -18.24 1.87
CA PRO A 282 -7.57 -19.12 3.02
C PRO A 282 -8.14 -20.51 2.73
N THR A 283 -7.71 -21.49 3.52
CA THR A 283 -8.40 -22.80 3.60
C THR A 283 -9.61 -22.70 4.54
N LYS A 284 -10.46 -23.74 4.56
CA LYS A 284 -11.63 -23.78 5.44
C LYS A 284 -11.26 -23.77 6.94
N GLU A 285 -10.07 -24.25 7.26
CA GLU A 285 -9.54 -24.39 8.63
C GLU A 285 -8.66 -23.20 9.04
N SER A 286 -8.45 -22.23 8.13
CA SER A 286 -7.56 -21.09 8.37
C SER A 286 -8.06 -20.20 9.50
N LYS A 287 -7.16 -19.93 10.45
CA LYS A 287 -7.37 -18.99 11.57
C LYS A 287 -6.69 -17.64 11.36
N SER A 288 -5.90 -17.53 10.31
CA SER A 288 -5.18 -16.32 9.94
C SER A 288 -5.37 -16.03 8.45
N LEU A 289 -5.31 -14.76 8.08
CA LEU A 289 -5.36 -14.30 6.70
C LEU A 289 -4.04 -13.59 6.35
N VAL A 290 -3.41 -14.02 5.26
CA VAL A 290 -2.19 -13.39 4.74
C VAL A 290 -2.56 -12.40 3.63
N ILE A 291 -2.09 -11.17 3.79
CA ILE A 291 -2.32 -10.06 2.86
C ILE A 291 -0.99 -9.43 2.53
N TYR A 292 -0.65 -9.35 1.24
CA TYR A 292 0.47 -8.55 0.79
C TYR A 292 -0.01 -7.18 0.31
N ALA A 293 0.79 -6.14 0.53
CA ALA A 293 0.46 -4.79 0.10
C ALA A 293 1.67 -4.05 -0.47
N LEU A 294 1.43 -3.30 -1.54
CA LEU A 294 2.39 -2.39 -2.16
C LEU A 294 2.04 -0.96 -1.80
N LEU A 295 2.96 -0.29 -1.13
CA LEU A 295 2.87 1.10 -0.72
C LEU A 295 3.62 2.00 -1.71
N ASP A 296 3.05 3.17 -1.97
CA ASP A 296 3.57 4.13 -2.93
C ASP A 296 3.33 5.56 -2.44
N SER A 297 4.31 6.42 -2.68
CA SER A 297 4.29 7.83 -2.31
C SER A 297 5.31 8.63 -3.13
N GLN A 298 5.28 9.96 -3.03
CA GLN A 298 6.19 10.84 -3.77
C GLN A 298 7.66 10.43 -3.62
N ARG A 299 8.10 10.11 -2.39
CA ARG A 299 9.52 9.84 -2.11
C ARG A 299 9.84 8.39 -1.73
N VAL A 300 8.84 7.55 -1.50
CA VAL A 300 9.05 6.20 -0.96
C VAL A 300 8.10 5.19 -1.58
N THR A 301 8.58 3.97 -1.75
CA THR A 301 7.79 2.76 -2.01
C THR A 301 8.02 1.75 -0.90
N GLY A 302 7.07 0.85 -0.69
CA GLY A 302 7.28 -0.23 0.27
C GLY A 302 6.52 -1.51 -0.04
N ALA A 303 7.04 -2.61 0.47
CA ALA A 303 6.44 -3.94 0.39
C ALA A 303 6.09 -4.44 1.79
N TYR A 304 4.87 -4.95 1.94
CA TYR A 304 4.32 -5.38 3.22
C TYR A 304 3.71 -6.78 3.11
N LYS A 305 3.86 -7.56 4.18
CA LYS A 305 3.13 -8.81 4.43
C LYS A 305 2.44 -8.71 5.79
N TYR A 306 1.12 -8.67 5.79
CA TYR A 306 0.29 -8.74 6.98
C TYR A 306 -0.17 -10.18 7.22
N THR A 307 -0.14 -10.62 8.48
CA THR A 307 -0.72 -11.91 8.90
C THR A 307 -1.74 -11.67 9.99
N VAL A 308 -2.99 -11.50 9.58
CA VAL A 308 -4.08 -11.11 10.47
C VAL A 308 -4.64 -12.36 11.15
N THR A 309 -4.57 -12.42 12.47
CA THR A 309 -5.08 -13.53 13.29
C THR A 309 -6.10 -12.98 14.29
N PRO A 310 -7.41 -13.01 13.97
CA PRO A 310 -8.45 -12.53 14.88
C PRO A 310 -8.57 -13.37 16.15
N GLY A 311 -8.84 -12.73 17.29
CA GLY A 311 -9.04 -13.41 18.57
C GLY A 311 -9.30 -12.45 19.72
N THR A 312 -9.17 -12.93 20.98
CA THR A 312 -9.25 -12.07 22.18
C THR A 312 -8.29 -10.89 22.11
N SER A 313 -7.15 -11.08 21.44
CA SER A 313 -6.35 -10.02 20.86
C SER A 313 -6.19 -10.36 19.38
N THR A 314 -6.54 -9.43 18.50
CA THR A 314 -6.26 -9.57 17.07
C THR A 314 -4.80 -9.20 16.82
N LYS A 315 -4.02 -10.16 16.31
CA LYS A 315 -2.61 -9.96 15.94
C LYS A 315 -2.53 -9.63 14.46
N VAL A 316 -1.69 -8.68 14.08
CA VAL A 316 -1.48 -8.21 12.69
C VAL A 316 0.01 -8.18 12.39
#